data_AF-A0A2D6T1Z0-F1
#
_entry.id   AF-A0A2D6T1Z0-F1
#
_cell.length_a   1.000
_cell.length_b   1.000
_cell.length_c   1.000
_cell.angle_alpha   90.00
_cell.angle_beta   90.00
_cell.angle_gamma   90.00
#
_symmetry.space_group_name_H-M   'P 1'
#
loop_
_entity.id
_entity.type
_entity.pdbx_description
1 polymer ?
#
loop_
_entity_poly.entity_id
_entity_poly.type
_entity_poly.pdbx_seq_one_letter_code
_entity_poly.pdbx_strand_id
1 'polypeptide(L)'
;MNSPSNFDPRTVRRLVSVHYYGRSGSLFLQSLLDGHPDVLMFPADYLGGFRIFWDQFGELAAADLVSAFLGNYRILFDADCTDEVIGVGQALGVDYDFAAMGAGRDERLEIDPQVFTTALIRALEFEVDDLSSQRVSRKFFFQSLHVAYAEALGRDFQSRDPIIVFQAHNLDVRVIDRLFEDFYPHYRFLHTVREPIQTLASWYRHMFEGGDFADLELVENALGRGLDHAKPILSHYYLCLKGGDGDGDGDGGDSDIVDWDARNSAAARLEDLHLAPRATLERLCEWLNIPWHETLLHSTFGGRTWHWTTGGRTLSGFQRHTISDRHNTIVGPLDRLRLRFLFADKYAAWGYDLPGAFHWPVLRLLAFVLWLVPFRMETLLWTRLPGGRPLPRPGAKLRAYAKLRRVIVRDWWRDRRQGIPLLRII
;
A
#
# COMPACT_ATOMS: atom_id res chain seq x y z
N MET A 1 -9.36 13.61 -32.87
CA MET A 1 -8.21 12.69 -32.73
C MET A 1 -7.01 13.55 -32.40
N ASN A 2 -6.53 13.51 -31.16
CA ASN A 2 -5.29 14.18 -30.79
C ASN A 2 -4.13 13.47 -31.51
N SER A 3 -3.18 14.23 -32.03
CA SER A 3 -1.98 13.67 -32.66
C SER A 3 -1.23 12.82 -31.62
N PRO A 4 -0.70 11.64 -31.99
CA PRO A 4 0.04 10.79 -31.05
C PRO A 4 1.18 11.57 -30.40
N SER A 5 1.28 11.54 -29.06
CA SER A 5 2.35 12.21 -28.34
C SER A 5 3.66 11.46 -28.57
N ASN A 6 4.64 12.12 -29.20
CA ASN A 6 6.01 11.59 -29.34
C ASN A 6 6.80 11.78 -28.03
N PHE A 7 6.27 11.23 -26.94
CA PHE A 7 6.81 11.38 -25.59
C PHE A 7 7.86 10.30 -25.33
N ASP A 8 9.11 10.69 -25.09
CA ASP A 8 10.22 9.76 -24.80
C ASP A 8 10.11 9.21 -23.36
N PRO A 9 9.89 7.89 -23.17
CA PRO A 9 9.72 7.30 -21.84
C PRO A 9 10.93 7.48 -20.91
N ARG A 10 12.14 7.65 -21.45
CA ARG A 10 13.37 7.81 -20.65
C ARG A 10 13.40 9.12 -19.88
N THR A 11 12.56 10.08 -20.26
CA THR A 11 12.41 11.37 -19.57
C THR A 11 11.69 11.23 -18.23
N VAL A 12 10.94 10.14 -18.01
CA VAL A 12 10.22 9.86 -16.77
C VAL A 12 11.19 9.35 -15.70
N ARG A 13 11.85 10.27 -15.00
CA ARG A 13 12.94 9.92 -14.06
C ARG A 13 12.49 9.74 -12.62
N ARG A 14 11.28 10.18 -12.29
CA ARG A 14 10.77 10.24 -10.92
C ARG A 14 9.76 9.13 -10.67
N LEU A 15 9.87 8.52 -9.51
CA LEU A 15 8.95 7.49 -9.03
C LEU A 15 8.52 7.83 -7.60
N VAL A 16 7.24 7.67 -7.31
CA VAL A 16 6.75 7.56 -5.93
C VAL A 16 5.99 6.25 -5.79
N SER A 17 6.32 5.48 -4.76
CA SER A 17 5.52 4.31 -4.40
C SER A 17 4.57 4.63 -3.26
N VAL A 18 3.32 4.16 -3.37
CA VAL A 18 2.27 4.33 -2.37
C VAL A 18 2.18 3.08 -1.51
N HIS A 19 2.34 3.28 -0.21
CA HIS A 19 2.37 2.26 0.84
C HIS A 19 1.24 2.48 1.83
N TYR A 20 0.88 1.45 2.60
CA TYR A 20 -0.21 1.53 3.57
C TYR A 20 0.13 0.90 4.91
N TYR A 21 -0.43 1.46 5.97
CA TYR A 21 -0.45 0.83 7.28
C TYR A 21 -1.83 0.27 7.61
N GLY A 22 -1.96 -1.04 7.65
CA GLY A 22 -3.23 -1.71 7.92
C GLY A 22 -4.31 -1.26 6.93
N ARG A 23 -5.47 -0.81 7.41
CA ARG A 23 -6.56 -0.33 6.56
C ARG A 23 -6.63 1.20 6.58
N SER A 24 -5.63 1.83 5.99
CA SER A 24 -5.40 3.29 5.94
C SER A 24 -5.69 3.94 4.58
N GLY A 25 -6.17 3.18 3.60
CA GLY A 25 -6.71 3.74 2.35
C GLY A 25 -5.65 4.19 1.34
N SER A 26 -4.58 3.42 1.13
CA SER A 26 -3.61 3.67 0.04
C SER A 26 -4.27 3.78 -1.33
N LEU A 27 -5.17 2.85 -1.67
CA LEU A 27 -5.90 2.90 -2.95
C LEU A 27 -6.75 4.17 -3.07
N PHE A 28 -7.31 4.65 -1.97
CA PHE A 28 -8.01 5.93 -1.96
C PHE A 28 -7.04 7.08 -2.24
N LEU A 29 -5.89 7.15 -1.56
CA LEU A 29 -4.88 8.16 -1.86
C LEU A 29 -4.39 8.10 -3.32
N GLN A 30 -4.12 6.89 -3.82
CA GLN A 30 -3.73 6.67 -5.21
C GLN A 30 -4.81 7.19 -6.17
N SER A 31 -6.09 6.89 -5.92
CA SER A 31 -7.19 7.37 -6.77
C SER A 31 -7.32 8.89 -6.83
N LEU A 32 -6.80 9.62 -5.83
CA LEU A 32 -6.77 11.08 -5.85
C LEU A 32 -5.64 11.63 -6.74
N LEU A 33 -4.62 10.83 -7.04
CA LEU A 33 -3.53 11.24 -7.93
C LEU A 33 -3.85 10.98 -9.42
N ASP A 34 -4.90 10.22 -9.69
CA ASP A 34 -5.36 9.91 -11.04
C ASP A 34 -5.82 11.17 -11.79
N GLY A 35 -5.57 11.19 -13.10
CA GLY A 35 -5.90 12.32 -13.96
C GLY A 35 -5.01 13.57 -13.80
N HIS A 36 -4.13 13.65 -12.79
CA HIS A 36 -3.21 14.78 -12.65
C HIS A 36 -2.25 14.88 -13.85
N PRO A 37 -2.10 16.05 -14.52
CA PRO A 37 -1.32 16.18 -15.77
C PRO A 37 0.13 15.69 -15.71
N ASP A 38 0.75 15.76 -14.53
CA ASP A 38 2.13 15.30 -14.29
C ASP A 38 2.25 13.88 -13.71
N VAL A 39 1.15 13.14 -13.56
CA VAL A 39 1.16 11.79 -12.97
C VAL A 39 0.91 10.74 -14.04
N LEU A 40 1.80 9.75 -14.11
CA LEU A 40 1.61 8.52 -14.87
C LEU A 40 1.38 7.36 -13.90
N MET A 41 0.30 6.59 -14.08
CA MET A 41 -0.02 5.53 -13.15
C MET A 41 -0.90 4.46 -13.76
N PHE A 42 -0.74 3.23 -13.27
CA PHE A 42 -1.70 2.15 -13.48
C PHE A 42 -2.75 2.14 -12.37
N PRO A 43 -3.96 1.60 -12.63
CA PRO A 43 -4.99 1.46 -11.62
C PRO A 43 -4.60 0.48 -10.52
N ALA A 44 -4.97 0.83 -9.28
CA ALA A 44 -4.73 0.03 -8.10
C ALA A 44 -3.34 -0.62 -8.09
N ASP A 45 -3.26 -1.91 -7.75
CA ASP A 45 -2.06 -2.71 -7.69
C ASP A 45 -1.87 -3.62 -8.91
N TYR A 46 -2.41 -3.23 -10.08
CA TYR A 46 -2.28 -4.04 -11.30
C TYR A 46 -0.82 -4.39 -11.61
N LEU A 47 0.12 -3.47 -11.43
CA LEU A 47 1.55 -3.72 -11.63
C LEU A 47 2.27 -4.26 -10.37
N GLY A 48 1.55 -4.64 -9.32
CA GLY A 48 2.13 -5.14 -8.06
C GLY A 48 3.05 -6.35 -8.25
N GLY A 49 2.75 -7.19 -9.25
CA GLY A 49 3.56 -8.35 -9.61
C GLY A 49 4.53 -8.14 -10.79
N PHE A 50 4.78 -6.89 -11.20
CA PHE A 50 5.68 -6.57 -12.32
C PHE A 50 7.08 -7.17 -12.15
N ARG A 51 7.58 -7.30 -10.91
CA ARG A 51 8.86 -7.94 -10.65
C ARG A 51 8.86 -9.42 -11.07
N ILE A 52 7.81 -10.15 -10.70
CA ILE A 52 7.65 -11.57 -11.02
C ILE A 52 7.49 -11.74 -12.53
N PHE A 53 6.72 -10.87 -13.17
CA PHE A 53 6.64 -10.80 -14.62
C PHE A 53 8.03 -10.60 -15.26
N TRP A 54 8.80 -9.63 -14.76
CA TRP A 54 10.13 -9.35 -15.32
C TRP A 54 11.09 -10.51 -15.14
N ASP A 55 11.08 -11.20 -14.00
CA ASP A 55 11.93 -12.38 -13.78
C ASP A 55 11.62 -13.53 -14.73
N GLN A 56 10.36 -13.67 -15.16
CA GLN A 56 9.95 -14.74 -16.05
C GLN A 56 10.13 -14.39 -17.54
N PHE A 57 9.89 -13.13 -17.91
CA PHE A 57 9.77 -12.73 -19.31
C PHE A 57 10.79 -11.69 -19.77
N GLY A 58 11.52 -11.03 -18.87
CA GLY A 58 12.41 -9.91 -19.18
C GLY A 58 13.58 -10.24 -20.13
N GLU A 59 13.88 -11.53 -20.31
CA GLU A 59 14.90 -12.03 -21.23
C GLU A 59 14.37 -12.27 -22.66
N LEU A 60 13.07 -12.06 -22.90
CA LEU A 60 12.48 -12.18 -24.24
C LEU A 60 12.86 -10.98 -25.13
N ALA A 61 12.76 -11.18 -26.45
CA ALA A 61 12.81 -10.07 -27.39
C ALA A 61 11.61 -9.14 -27.18
N ALA A 62 11.72 -7.86 -27.55
CA ALA A 62 10.73 -6.84 -27.23
C ALA A 62 9.31 -7.20 -27.72
N ALA A 63 9.17 -7.79 -28.92
CA ALA A 63 7.88 -8.22 -29.46
C ALA A 63 7.23 -9.35 -28.63
N ASP A 64 8.03 -10.33 -28.21
CA ASP A 64 7.56 -11.44 -27.38
C ASP A 64 7.26 -10.97 -25.95
N LEU A 65 8.04 -10.03 -25.42
CA LEU A 65 7.83 -9.40 -24.12
C LEU A 65 6.51 -8.62 -24.10
N VAL A 66 6.21 -7.86 -25.16
CA VAL A 66 4.91 -7.17 -25.33
C VAL A 66 3.78 -8.19 -25.35
N SER A 67 3.92 -9.26 -26.14
CA SER A 67 2.91 -10.32 -26.22
C SER A 67 2.67 -10.99 -24.86
N ALA A 68 3.74 -11.27 -24.12
CA ALA A 68 3.66 -11.80 -22.76
C ALA A 68 2.96 -10.83 -21.81
N PHE A 69 3.24 -9.52 -21.90
CA PHE A 69 2.58 -8.51 -21.07
C PHE A 69 1.06 -8.47 -21.34
N LEU A 70 0.66 -8.42 -22.61
CA LEU A 70 -0.77 -8.41 -23.00
C LEU A 70 -1.51 -9.64 -22.47
N GLY A 71 -0.85 -10.81 -22.45
CA GLY A 71 -1.41 -12.05 -21.93
C GLY A 71 -1.52 -12.11 -20.40
N ASN A 72 -0.57 -11.52 -19.66
CA ASN A 72 -0.54 -11.56 -18.18
C ASN A 72 -1.31 -10.40 -17.53
N TYR A 73 -1.62 -9.33 -18.27
CA TYR A 73 -2.32 -8.15 -17.78
C TYR A 73 -3.63 -7.90 -18.55
N ARG A 74 -4.35 -8.97 -18.88
CA ARG A 74 -5.64 -8.91 -19.61
C ARG A 74 -6.68 -8.02 -18.95
N ILE A 75 -6.59 -7.85 -17.64
CA ILE A 75 -7.43 -6.98 -16.84
C ILE A 75 -7.44 -5.50 -17.31
N LEU A 76 -6.42 -5.06 -18.06
CA LEU A 76 -6.39 -3.72 -18.65
C LEU A 76 -7.43 -3.55 -19.76
N PHE A 77 -7.82 -4.64 -20.40
CA PHE A 77 -8.67 -4.66 -21.60
C PHE A 77 -10.06 -5.24 -21.32
N ASP A 78 -10.25 -5.85 -20.14
CA ASP A 78 -11.50 -6.45 -19.69
C ASP A 78 -11.58 -6.36 -18.16
N ALA A 79 -12.46 -5.48 -17.65
CA ALA A 79 -12.58 -5.22 -16.22
C ALA A 79 -13.29 -6.36 -15.46
N ASP A 80 -13.99 -7.26 -16.15
CA ASP A 80 -14.60 -8.46 -15.55
C ASP A 80 -13.66 -9.67 -15.62
N CYS A 81 -12.47 -9.51 -16.19
CA CYS A 81 -11.53 -10.60 -16.34
C CYS A 81 -11.18 -11.21 -14.97
N THR A 82 -11.45 -12.50 -14.82
CA THR A 82 -11.13 -13.27 -13.61
C THR A 82 -9.77 -13.95 -13.68
N ASP A 83 -9.04 -13.78 -14.78
CA ASP A 83 -7.70 -14.35 -14.94
C ASP A 83 -6.77 -13.84 -13.85
N GLU A 84 -5.75 -14.65 -13.54
CA GLU A 84 -4.71 -14.24 -12.61
C GLU A 84 -3.89 -13.10 -13.21
N VAL A 85 -3.80 -11.99 -12.49
CA VAL A 85 -2.76 -11.00 -12.70
C VAL A 85 -1.52 -11.50 -11.98
N ILE A 86 -0.49 -11.82 -12.76
CA ILE A 86 0.75 -12.43 -12.28
C ILE A 86 1.28 -11.74 -11.03
N GLY A 87 1.47 -12.49 -9.95
CA GLY A 87 2.04 -11.99 -8.71
C GLY A 87 1.14 -11.06 -7.88
N VAL A 88 -0.13 -10.91 -8.25
CA VAL A 88 -1.12 -10.09 -7.51
C VAL A 88 -2.31 -10.94 -7.07
N GLY A 89 -3.02 -11.57 -8.00
CA GLY A 89 -4.21 -12.37 -7.69
C GLY A 89 -5.20 -12.45 -8.85
N GLN A 90 -6.33 -13.12 -8.61
CA GLN A 90 -7.42 -13.31 -9.58
C GLN A 90 -8.54 -12.30 -9.34
N ALA A 91 -9.36 -12.04 -10.37
CA ALA A 91 -10.59 -11.24 -10.29
C ALA A 91 -10.43 -9.83 -9.67
N LEU A 92 -9.24 -9.23 -9.77
CA LEU A 92 -8.96 -7.91 -9.18
C LEU A 92 -9.91 -6.81 -9.68
N GLY A 93 -10.35 -6.88 -10.94
CA GLY A 93 -11.26 -5.88 -11.51
C GLY A 93 -12.62 -5.92 -10.84
N VAL A 94 -13.08 -7.12 -10.48
CA VAL A 94 -14.30 -7.33 -9.69
C VAL A 94 -14.08 -6.88 -8.25
N ASP A 95 -12.96 -7.27 -7.62
CA ASP A 95 -12.66 -6.94 -6.23
C ASP A 95 -12.55 -5.43 -5.97
N TYR A 96 -12.09 -4.66 -6.97
CA TYR A 96 -11.98 -3.21 -6.91
C TYR A 96 -13.18 -2.46 -7.53
N ASP A 97 -14.27 -3.14 -7.89
CA ASP A 97 -15.48 -2.56 -8.50
C ASP A 97 -15.17 -1.83 -9.86
N PHE A 98 -14.14 -2.23 -10.59
CA PHE A 98 -13.68 -1.58 -11.84
C PHE A 98 -14.56 -1.84 -13.07
N ALA A 99 -15.47 -2.81 -13.00
CA ALA A 99 -16.53 -3.00 -13.98
C ALA A 99 -17.75 -2.09 -13.74
N ALA A 100 -17.80 -1.35 -12.62
CA ALA A 100 -18.93 -0.52 -12.19
C ALA A 100 -18.47 0.87 -11.73
N MET A 101 -17.78 1.57 -12.63
CA MET A 101 -17.16 2.88 -12.47
C MET A 101 -18.07 4.02 -12.94
N GLY A 102 -17.64 5.25 -12.69
CA GLY A 102 -18.37 6.45 -13.10
C GLY A 102 -19.51 6.81 -12.15
N ALA A 103 -20.04 8.02 -12.27
CA ALA A 103 -21.10 8.50 -11.39
C ALA A 103 -22.37 7.65 -11.44
N GLY A 104 -22.64 7.03 -12.60
CA GLY A 104 -23.76 6.11 -12.83
C GLY A 104 -23.48 4.64 -12.50
N ARG A 105 -22.22 4.27 -12.21
CA ARG A 105 -21.76 2.87 -12.06
C ARG A 105 -22.01 2.00 -13.30
N ASP A 106 -22.02 2.63 -14.47
CA ASP A 106 -22.28 2.05 -15.78
C ASP A 106 -21.05 2.12 -16.71
N GLU A 107 -19.92 2.62 -16.20
CA GLU A 107 -18.66 2.68 -16.92
C GLU A 107 -17.72 1.55 -16.50
N ARG A 108 -16.80 1.19 -17.41
CA ARG A 108 -15.77 0.17 -17.18
C ARG A 108 -14.39 0.77 -17.29
N LEU A 109 -13.48 0.31 -16.45
CA LEU A 109 -12.07 0.70 -16.52
C LEU A 109 -11.33 -0.22 -17.50
N GLU A 110 -11.46 0.10 -18.79
CA GLU A 110 -10.86 -0.65 -19.88
C GLU A 110 -10.19 0.33 -20.86
N ILE A 111 -9.10 -0.10 -21.48
CA ILE A 111 -8.46 0.58 -22.61
C ILE A 111 -8.50 -0.29 -23.85
N ASP A 112 -8.45 0.34 -25.02
CA ASP A 112 -8.42 -0.39 -26.28
C ASP A 112 -7.06 -1.13 -26.43
N PRO A 113 -7.06 -2.45 -26.63
CA PRO A 113 -5.82 -3.23 -26.70
C PRO A 113 -4.95 -2.86 -27.91
N GLN A 114 -5.55 -2.46 -29.03
CA GLN A 114 -4.81 -2.05 -30.22
C GLN A 114 -4.16 -0.68 -30.03
N VAL A 115 -4.89 0.28 -29.44
CA VAL A 115 -4.36 1.60 -29.09
C VAL A 115 -3.21 1.46 -28.10
N PHE A 116 -3.37 0.66 -27.04
CA PHE A 116 -2.31 0.40 -26.08
C PHE A 116 -1.08 -0.26 -26.70
N THR A 117 -1.28 -1.30 -27.50
CA THR A 117 -0.17 -2.04 -28.14
C THR A 117 0.59 -1.13 -29.10
N THR A 118 -0.11 -0.29 -29.86
CA THR A 118 0.50 0.68 -30.77
C THR A 118 1.30 1.74 -30.01
N ALA A 119 0.75 2.27 -28.92
CA ALA A 119 1.45 3.22 -28.06
C ALA A 119 2.68 2.61 -27.39
N LEU A 120 2.59 1.35 -26.94
CA LEU A 120 3.70 0.64 -26.31
C LEU A 120 4.82 0.35 -27.32
N ILE A 121 4.51 -0.17 -28.50
CA ILE A 121 5.51 -0.40 -29.55
C ILE A 121 6.24 0.91 -29.89
N ARG A 122 5.49 2.00 -30.11
CA ARG A 122 6.09 3.31 -30.39
C ARG A 122 6.95 3.84 -29.26
N ALA A 123 6.55 3.61 -28.00
CA ALA A 123 7.36 3.95 -26.84
C ALA A 123 8.68 3.15 -26.80
N LEU A 124 8.66 1.88 -27.22
CA LEU A 124 9.85 1.02 -27.26
C LEU A 124 10.82 1.38 -28.39
N GLU A 125 10.33 1.92 -29.51
CA GLU A 125 11.14 2.37 -30.65
C GLU A 125 12.17 3.46 -30.30
N PHE A 126 12.09 4.07 -29.12
CA PHE A 126 13.11 5.00 -28.62
C PHE A 126 14.45 4.32 -28.23
N GLU A 127 14.44 3.01 -27.95
CA GLU A 127 15.65 2.22 -27.66
C GLU A 127 15.80 0.96 -28.54
N VAL A 128 14.75 0.57 -29.25
CA VAL A 128 14.70 -0.68 -30.03
C VAL A 128 14.36 -0.42 -31.49
N ASP A 129 15.30 -0.74 -32.38
CA ASP A 129 15.08 -0.64 -33.83
C ASP A 129 14.41 -1.90 -34.40
N ASP A 130 14.73 -3.07 -33.83
CA ASP A 130 14.19 -4.36 -34.25
C ASP A 130 13.58 -5.11 -33.05
N LEU A 131 12.26 -4.98 -32.90
CA LEU A 131 11.52 -5.59 -31.81
C LEU A 131 11.58 -7.13 -31.81
N SER A 132 11.89 -7.76 -32.96
CA SER A 132 11.89 -9.22 -33.08
C SER A 132 13.15 -9.88 -32.50
N SER A 133 14.24 -9.12 -32.38
CA SER A 133 15.54 -9.66 -31.95
C SER A 133 16.15 -8.94 -30.75
N GLN A 134 15.83 -7.66 -30.56
CA GLN A 134 16.43 -6.85 -29.49
C GLN A 134 15.63 -6.97 -28.19
N ARG A 135 16.36 -6.82 -27.08
CA ARG A 135 15.82 -6.80 -25.71
C ARG A 135 15.77 -5.37 -25.19
N VAL A 136 15.01 -5.17 -24.12
CA VAL A 136 14.86 -3.88 -23.44
C VAL A 136 15.28 -3.99 -21.98
N SER A 137 15.70 -2.87 -21.39
CA SER A 137 15.96 -2.82 -19.96
C SER A 137 14.65 -2.83 -19.15
N ARG A 138 14.71 -3.33 -17.91
CA ARG A 138 13.57 -3.35 -16.97
C ARG A 138 12.98 -1.97 -16.75
N LYS A 139 13.85 -1.01 -16.44
CA LYS A 139 13.49 0.39 -16.21
C LYS A 139 12.77 0.97 -17.42
N PHE A 140 13.36 0.82 -18.61
CA PHE A 140 12.80 1.39 -19.84
C PHE A 140 11.45 0.75 -20.18
N PHE A 141 11.31 -0.57 -20.10
CA PHE A 141 10.03 -1.23 -20.32
C PHE A 141 8.97 -0.74 -19.32
N PHE A 142 9.31 -0.62 -18.03
CA PHE A 142 8.41 -0.08 -17.02
C PHE A 142 7.97 1.36 -17.32
N GLN A 143 8.88 2.23 -17.75
CA GLN A 143 8.57 3.59 -18.18
C GLN A 143 7.61 3.59 -19.40
N SER A 144 7.93 2.78 -20.42
CA SER A 144 7.14 2.66 -21.65
C SER A 144 5.73 2.17 -21.39
N LEU A 145 5.52 1.24 -20.46
CA LEU A 145 4.19 0.80 -20.04
C LEU A 145 3.35 1.97 -19.50
N HIS A 146 3.92 2.82 -18.65
CA HIS A 146 3.20 3.94 -18.04
C HIS A 146 2.84 5.02 -19.05
N VAL A 147 3.76 5.32 -19.98
CA VAL A 147 3.53 6.23 -21.11
C VAL A 147 2.44 5.69 -22.02
N ALA A 148 2.53 4.42 -22.43
CA ALA A 148 1.57 3.77 -23.30
C ALA A 148 0.18 3.69 -22.68
N TYR A 149 0.09 3.41 -21.37
CA TYR A 149 -1.17 3.38 -20.65
C TYR A 149 -1.84 4.76 -20.59
N ALA A 150 -1.08 5.82 -20.29
CA ALA A 150 -1.60 7.18 -20.28
C ALA A 150 -2.09 7.62 -21.67
N GLU A 151 -1.36 7.27 -22.73
CA GLU A 151 -1.78 7.54 -24.10
C GLU A 151 -3.04 6.74 -24.49
N ALA A 152 -3.12 5.46 -24.12
CA ALA A 152 -4.28 4.62 -24.41
C ALA A 152 -5.55 5.11 -23.70
N LEU A 153 -5.40 5.78 -22.56
CA LEU A 153 -6.49 6.52 -21.89
C LEU A 153 -6.86 7.83 -22.60
N GLY A 154 -6.15 8.23 -23.66
CA GLY A 154 -6.33 9.49 -24.36
C GLY A 154 -5.86 10.70 -23.56
N ARG A 155 -4.96 10.52 -22.59
CA ARG A 155 -4.47 11.62 -21.75
C ARG A 155 -3.52 12.51 -22.54
N ASP A 156 -3.79 13.80 -22.55
CA ASP A 156 -2.84 14.82 -22.99
C ASP A 156 -1.97 15.21 -21.79
N PHE A 157 -0.84 14.52 -21.60
CA PHE A 157 0.12 14.88 -20.56
C PHE A 157 1.30 15.64 -21.20
N GLN A 158 1.22 16.97 -21.18
CA GLN A 158 2.32 17.86 -21.61
C GLN A 158 3.36 18.12 -20.51
N SER A 159 3.42 17.22 -19.53
CA SER A 159 4.31 17.35 -18.39
C SER A 159 5.77 17.40 -18.86
N ARG A 160 6.53 18.37 -18.34
CA ARG A 160 7.97 18.47 -18.58
C ARG A 160 8.79 17.57 -17.66
N ASP A 161 8.20 17.12 -16.55
CA ASP A 161 8.86 16.29 -15.53
C ASP A 161 7.83 15.37 -14.84
N PRO A 162 7.22 14.43 -15.58
CA PRO A 162 6.19 13.57 -15.02
C PRO A 162 6.76 12.63 -13.96
N ILE A 163 5.89 12.22 -13.05
CA ILE A 163 6.18 11.25 -12.00
C ILE A 163 5.34 9.99 -12.18
N ILE A 164 5.96 8.82 -12.02
CA ILE A 164 5.24 7.55 -11.91
C ILE A 164 4.72 7.40 -10.48
N VAL A 165 3.43 7.12 -10.34
CA VAL A 165 2.83 6.69 -9.07
C VAL A 165 2.61 5.18 -9.13
N PHE A 166 3.38 4.44 -8.34
CA PHE A 166 3.33 2.98 -8.26
C PHE A 166 2.68 2.52 -6.96
N GLN A 167 1.66 1.68 -7.04
CA GLN A 167 1.01 1.15 -5.84
C GLN A 167 1.77 -0.09 -5.34
N ALA A 168 2.61 0.11 -4.32
CA ALA A 168 3.32 -0.97 -3.65
C ALA A 168 2.39 -1.70 -2.65
N HIS A 169 1.32 -2.31 -3.16
CA HIS A 169 0.35 -2.99 -2.32
C HIS A 169 0.88 -4.33 -1.75
N ASN A 170 1.81 -4.94 -2.48
CA ASN A 170 2.54 -6.13 -2.04
C ASN A 170 3.85 -5.71 -1.39
N LEU A 171 3.99 -6.01 -0.09
CA LEU A 171 5.14 -5.65 0.74
C LEU A 171 6.37 -6.55 0.50
N ASP A 172 6.66 -6.89 -0.76
CA ASP A 172 7.90 -7.60 -1.10
C ASP A 172 9.02 -6.57 -1.24
N VAL A 173 9.96 -6.59 -0.27
CA VAL A 173 11.11 -5.68 -0.24
C VAL A 173 11.93 -5.76 -1.53
N ARG A 174 11.98 -6.92 -2.20
CA ARG A 174 12.73 -7.11 -3.44
C ARG A 174 12.16 -6.33 -4.61
N VAL A 175 10.84 -6.09 -4.62
CA VAL A 175 10.21 -5.21 -5.61
C VAL A 175 10.70 -3.77 -5.40
N ILE A 176 10.80 -3.35 -4.15
CA ILE A 176 11.25 -2.02 -3.78
C ILE A 176 12.73 -1.82 -4.09
N ASP A 177 13.58 -2.80 -3.79
CA ASP A 177 15.02 -2.74 -4.08
C ASP A 177 15.28 -2.55 -5.58
N ARG A 178 14.56 -3.31 -6.40
CA ARG A 178 14.64 -3.22 -7.87
C ARG A 178 14.15 -1.88 -8.42
N LEU A 179 13.05 -1.34 -7.89
CA LEU A 179 12.59 0.00 -8.24
C LEU A 179 13.58 1.08 -7.76
N PHE A 180 14.24 0.85 -6.63
CA PHE A 180 15.27 1.75 -6.13
C PHE A 180 16.51 1.75 -7.02
N GLU A 181 17.02 0.58 -7.44
CA GLU A 181 18.09 0.46 -8.44
C GLU A 181 17.77 1.27 -9.71
N ASP A 182 16.52 1.21 -10.17
CA ASP A 182 16.10 1.89 -11.40
C ASP A 182 15.96 3.40 -11.23
N PHE A 183 15.39 3.86 -10.12
CA PHE A 183 14.93 5.25 -9.97
C PHE A 183 15.72 6.08 -8.95
N TYR A 184 16.73 5.53 -8.27
CA TYR A 184 17.59 6.31 -7.39
C TYR A 184 18.33 7.43 -8.15
N PRO A 185 18.49 8.64 -7.58
CA PRO A 185 18.00 9.13 -6.28
C PRO A 185 16.58 9.76 -6.31
N HIS A 186 15.84 9.57 -7.39
CA HIS A 186 14.53 10.18 -7.66
C HIS A 186 13.34 9.29 -7.28
N TYR A 187 13.57 8.31 -6.40
CA TYR A 187 12.53 7.45 -5.86
C TYR A 187 12.10 7.93 -4.47
N ARG A 188 10.78 8.08 -4.28
CA ARG A 188 10.16 8.49 -3.02
C ARG A 188 9.11 7.50 -2.55
N PHE A 189 8.79 7.58 -1.27
CA PHE A 189 7.90 6.66 -0.57
C PHE A 189 6.78 7.44 0.11
N LEU A 190 5.58 7.30 -0.42
CA LEU A 190 4.38 7.91 0.12
C LEU A 190 3.60 6.87 0.92
N HIS A 191 3.32 7.15 2.18
CA HIS A 191 2.59 6.23 3.05
C HIS A 191 1.22 6.79 3.40
N THR A 192 0.24 5.91 3.58
CA THR A 192 -1.01 6.25 4.27
C THR A 192 -1.01 5.69 5.68
N VAL A 193 -1.27 6.56 6.65
CA VAL A 193 -1.43 6.19 8.06
C VAL A 193 -2.84 6.53 8.53
N ARG A 194 -3.29 5.88 9.59
CA ARG A 194 -4.61 6.10 10.20
C ARG A 194 -4.46 5.96 11.71
N GLU A 195 -5.38 6.53 12.50
CA GLU A 195 -5.33 6.46 13.96
C GLU A 195 -4.98 5.02 14.44
N PRO A 196 -3.94 4.84 15.28
CA PRO A 196 -3.34 3.51 15.50
C PRO A 196 -4.31 2.42 16.01
N ILE A 197 -5.23 2.78 16.91
CA ILE A 197 -6.18 1.82 17.49
C ILE A 197 -7.29 1.49 16.49
N GLN A 198 -7.78 2.48 15.74
CA GLN A 198 -8.73 2.26 14.65
C GLN A 198 -8.14 1.35 13.57
N THR A 199 -6.88 1.59 13.19
CA THR A 199 -6.16 0.77 12.20
C THR A 199 -6.10 -0.69 12.65
N LEU A 200 -5.68 -0.92 13.90
CA LEU A 200 -5.63 -2.26 14.48
C LEU A 200 -7.01 -2.92 14.49
N ALA A 201 -8.03 -2.22 14.98
CA ALA A 201 -9.37 -2.79 15.13
C ALA A 201 -10.07 -3.04 13.78
N SER A 202 -9.83 -2.18 12.79
CA SER A 202 -10.36 -2.33 11.43
C SER A 202 -9.73 -3.51 10.71
N TRP A 203 -8.42 -3.70 10.86
CA TRP A 203 -7.70 -4.86 10.34
C TRP A 203 -8.18 -6.15 11.03
N TYR A 204 -8.23 -6.16 12.38
CA TYR A 204 -8.73 -7.30 13.13
C TYR A 204 -10.13 -7.73 12.68
N ARG A 205 -11.05 -6.77 12.51
CA ARG A 205 -12.42 -7.06 12.07
C ARG A 205 -12.42 -7.78 10.72
N HIS A 206 -11.68 -7.24 9.76
CA HIS A 206 -11.63 -7.77 8.40
C HIS A 206 -11.15 -9.22 8.38
N MET A 207 -10.04 -9.50 9.05
CA MET A 207 -9.48 -10.84 9.10
C MET A 207 -10.33 -11.80 9.94
N PHE A 208 -11.03 -11.30 10.97
CA PHE A 208 -12.00 -12.09 11.74
C PHE A 208 -13.21 -12.50 10.88
N GLU A 209 -13.69 -11.61 10.01
CA GLU A 209 -14.80 -11.87 9.09
C GLU A 209 -14.39 -12.81 7.95
N GLY A 210 -13.17 -12.69 7.43
CA GLY A 210 -12.60 -13.57 6.40
C GLY A 210 -12.29 -14.99 6.90
N GLY A 211 -11.93 -15.13 8.19
CA GLY A 211 -11.64 -16.44 8.79
C GLY A 211 -10.24 -16.98 8.52
N ASP A 212 -9.32 -16.10 8.14
CA ASP A 212 -7.96 -16.45 7.68
C ASP A 212 -7.01 -16.91 8.78
N PHE A 213 -7.33 -16.65 10.05
CA PHE A 213 -6.43 -16.94 11.18
C PHE A 213 -7.00 -17.94 12.19
N ALA A 214 -6.11 -18.64 12.89
CA ALA A 214 -6.46 -19.55 13.97
C ALA A 214 -6.44 -18.85 15.34
N ASP A 215 -7.59 -18.77 16.02
CA ASP A 215 -7.68 -18.41 17.45
C ASP A 215 -6.89 -17.13 17.79
N LEU A 216 -5.97 -17.16 18.76
CA LEU A 216 -5.20 -15.99 19.21
C LEU A 216 -4.10 -15.53 18.24
N GLU A 217 -3.80 -16.28 17.18
CA GLU A 217 -2.86 -15.84 16.14
C GLU A 217 -3.32 -14.53 15.50
N LEU A 218 -4.62 -14.36 15.34
CA LEU A 218 -5.20 -13.11 14.85
C LEU A 218 -4.86 -11.93 15.77
N VAL A 219 -4.95 -12.14 17.08
CA VAL A 219 -4.64 -11.09 18.07
C VAL A 219 -3.14 -10.81 18.10
N GLU A 220 -2.31 -11.86 18.05
CA GLU A 220 -0.85 -11.75 17.97
C GLU A 220 -0.45 -10.88 16.78
N ASN A 221 -1.00 -11.18 15.59
CA ASN A 221 -0.77 -10.39 14.39
C ASN A 221 -1.30 -8.96 14.50
N ALA A 222 -2.51 -8.76 15.03
CA ALA A 222 -3.10 -7.42 15.18
C ALA A 222 -2.25 -6.53 16.10
N LEU A 223 -1.82 -7.05 17.25
CA LEU A 223 -1.01 -6.32 18.22
C LEU A 223 0.44 -6.15 17.75
N GLY A 224 1.04 -7.19 17.17
CA GLY A 224 2.38 -7.13 16.59
C GLY A 224 2.46 -6.07 15.49
N ARG A 225 1.50 -6.09 14.54
CA ARG A 225 1.37 -5.03 13.52
C ARG A 225 1.03 -3.65 14.11
N GLY A 226 0.39 -3.61 15.28
CA GLY A 226 0.20 -2.38 16.03
C GLY A 226 1.53 -1.76 16.45
N LEU A 227 2.44 -2.60 16.96
CA LEU A 227 3.72 -2.22 17.55
C LEU A 227 4.82 -1.96 16.51
N ASP A 228 5.08 -2.90 15.60
CA ASP A 228 6.26 -2.88 14.71
C ASP A 228 6.24 -1.74 13.66
N HIS A 229 5.13 -1.01 13.56
CA HIS A 229 4.84 -0.12 12.44
C HIS A 229 4.94 1.38 12.77
N ALA A 230 5.65 1.77 13.82
CA ALA A 230 5.96 3.18 14.06
C ALA A 230 7.03 3.75 13.08
N LYS A 231 7.56 2.92 12.18
CA LYS A 231 8.61 3.23 11.19
C LYS A 231 8.07 3.09 9.76
N PRO A 232 8.70 3.71 8.72
CA PRO A 232 8.38 3.46 7.31
C PRO A 232 8.14 1.98 7.04
N ILE A 233 7.10 1.63 6.26
CA ILE A 233 6.80 0.22 6.01
C ILE A 233 8.04 -0.44 5.40
N LEU A 234 8.31 -1.71 5.75
CA LEU A 234 9.50 -2.49 5.37
C LEU A 234 10.80 -2.20 6.13
N SER A 235 10.90 -1.11 6.90
CA SER A 235 12.08 -0.85 7.75
C SER A 235 12.35 -1.96 8.80
N HIS A 236 11.32 -2.69 9.23
CA HIS A 236 11.49 -3.83 10.13
C HIS A 236 12.05 -5.07 9.42
N TYR A 237 11.47 -5.43 8.26
CA TYR A 237 12.00 -6.50 7.40
C TYR A 237 13.47 -6.24 7.04
N TYR A 238 13.79 -4.98 6.75
CA TYR A 238 15.13 -4.46 6.51
C TYR A 238 16.10 -4.66 7.70
N LEU A 239 15.66 -4.35 8.92
CA LEU A 239 16.48 -4.57 10.13
C LEU A 239 16.70 -6.06 10.42
N CYS A 240 15.72 -6.92 10.11
CA CYS A 240 15.86 -8.36 10.24
C CYS A 240 16.82 -8.95 9.20
N LEU A 241 16.80 -8.46 7.96
CA LEU A 241 17.76 -8.85 6.92
C LEU A 241 19.19 -8.39 7.25
N LYS A 242 19.37 -7.18 7.81
CA LYS A 242 20.67 -6.69 8.30
C LYS A 242 21.15 -7.39 9.59
N GLY A 243 20.25 -8.02 10.34
CA GLY A 243 20.47 -8.46 11.72
C GLY A 243 20.97 -9.91 11.89
N GLY A 244 21.02 -10.72 10.83
CA GLY A 244 21.63 -12.06 10.91
C GLY A 244 20.90 -13.09 11.78
N ASP A 245 19.56 -13.04 11.87
CA ASP A 245 18.75 -14.09 12.51
C ASP A 245 17.91 -14.91 11.50
N GLY A 246 18.18 -14.77 10.19
CA GLY A 246 17.56 -15.59 9.15
C GLY A 246 18.54 -16.63 8.62
N ASP A 247 18.20 -17.91 8.78
CA ASP A 247 18.82 -19.05 8.07
C ASP A 247 18.52 -18.96 6.56
N GLY A 248 19.07 -17.96 5.88
CA GLY A 248 18.93 -17.75 4.44
C GLY A 248 20.29 -17.45 3.85
N ASP A 249 20.71 -18.30 2.92
CA ASP A 249 22.00 -18.28 2.23
C ASP A 249 22.46 -16.87 1.89
N GLY A 250 23.57 -16.48 2.52
CA GLY A 250 24.24 -15.22 2.29
C GLY A 250 24.88 -15.20 0.91
N ASP A 251 24.28 -14.45 0.01
CA ASP A 251 25.05 -13.64 -0.93
C ASP A 251 25.15 -12.23 -0.33
N GLY A 252 26.12 -12.11 0.58
CA GLY A 252 26.50 -10.85 1.21
C GLY A 252 27.25 -9.98 0.22
N GLY A 253 26.52 -9.36 -0.70
CA GLY A 253 26.94 -8.15 -1.38
C GLY A 253 26.57 -6.95 -0.53
N ASP A 254 27.52 -6.02 -0.37
CA ASP A 254 27.35 -4.66 0.16
C ASP A 254 26.47 -3.82 -0.79
N SER A 255 25.27 -4.32 -1.13
CA SER A 255 24.38 -3.71 -2.12
C SER A 255 23.72 -2.49 -1.50
N ASP A 256 23.98 -1.30 -2.05
CA ASP A 256 23.39 0.00 -1.68
C ASP A 256 21.95 -0.10 -1.15
N ILE A 257 21.83 -0.24 0.18
CA ILE A 257 20.60 -0.67 0.83
C ILE A 257 19.70 0.56 0.98
N VAL A 258 18.47 0.51 0.43
CA VAL A 258 17.47 1.60 0.42
C VAL A 258 17.46 2.37 1.76
N ASP A 259 17.96 3.60 1.78
CA ASP A 259 17.93 4.44 2.98
C ASP A 259 16.57 5.15 3.06
N TRP A 260 15.73 4.74 4.01
CA TRP A 260 14.43 5.34 4.25
C TRP A 260 14.61 6.47 5.26
N ASP A 261 14.44 7.71 4.82
CA ASP A 261 14.52 8.86 5.70
C ASP A 261 13.41 9.89 5.44
N ALA A 262 13.37 10.94 6.26
CA ALA A 262 12.35 11.99 6.14
C ALA A 262 12.46 12.83 4.84
N ARG A 263 13.54 12.69 4.06
CA ARG A 263 13.74 13.38 2.77
C ARG A 263 13.08 12.64 1.62
N ASN A 264 13.10 11.31 1.64
CA ASN A 264 12.48 10.48 0.60
C ASN A 264 11.19 9.77 1.03
N SER A 265 10.79 9.87 2.30
CA SER A 265 9.62 9.18 2.85
C SER A 265 8.69 10.14 3.60
N ALA A 266 7.40 10.11 3.26
CA ALA A 266 6.39 10.96 3.88
C ALA A 266 5.04 10.24 4.01
N ALA A 267 4.20 10.67 4.95
CA ALA A 267 2.93 10.02 5.24
C ALA A 267 1.75 11.00 5.26
N ALA A 268 0.65 10.61 4.63
CA ALA A 268 -0.65 11.29 4.74
C ALA A 268 -1.54 10.54 5.74
N ARG A 269 -2.16 11.29 6.66
CA ARG A 269 -3.19 10.72 7.55
C ARG A 269 -4.50 10.58 6.79
N LEU A 270 -5.13 9.41 6.86
CA LEU A 270 -6.43 9.17 6.25
C LEU A 270 -7.49 10.15 6.74
N GLU A 271 -7.43 10.51 8.02
CA GLU A 271 -8.28 11.51 8.65
C GLU A 271 -8.11 12.90 8.00
N ASP A 272 -6.88 13.33 7.72
CA ASP A 272 -6.60 14.61 7.10
C ASP A 272 -7.07 14.65 5.64
N LEU A 273 -6.84 13.56 4.89
CA LEU A 273 -7.35 13.41 3.52
C LEU A 273 -8.87 13.61 3.46
N HIS A 274 -9.62 13.16 4.48
CA HIS A 274 -11.07 13.30 4.51
C HIS A 274 -11.58 14.59 5.16
N LEU A 275 -10.87 15.15 6.15
CA LEU A 275 -11.32 16.32 6.91
C LEU A 275 -10.81 17.65 6.34
N ALA A 276 -9.62 17.65 5.76
CA ALA A 276 -8.95 18.80 5.16
C ALA A 276 -8.30 18.41 3.82
N PRO A 277 -9.06 17.89 2.83
CA PRO A 277 -8.54 17.32 1.60
C PRO A 277 -7.61 18.27 0.86
N ARG A 278 -8.08 19.49 0.57
CA ARG A 278 -7.31 20.50 -0.18
C ARG A 278 -5.97 20.82 0.49
N ALA A 279 -5.99 21.18 1.76
CA ALA A 279 -4.76 21.51 2.50
C ALA A 279 -3.79 20.33 2.60
N THR A 280 -4.29 19.10 2.67
CA THR A 280 -3.45 17.89 2.72
C THR A 280 -2.83 17.59 1.36
N LEU A 281 -3.62 17.71 0.29
CA LEU A 281 -3.20 17.46 -1.08
C LEU A 281 -2.27 18.57 -1.60
N GLU A 282 -2.45 19.83 -1.19
CA GLU A 282 -1.51 20.92 -1.49
C GLU A 282 -0.12 20.65 -0.91
N ARG A 283 -0.04 20.19 0.35
CA ARG A 283 1.21 19.77 0.99
C ARG A 283 1.81 18.52 0.34
N LEU A 284 0.96 17.61 -0.13
CA LEU A 284 1.39 16.45 -0.92
C LEU A 284 2.00 16.86 -2.25
N CYS A 285 1.37 17.78 -2.98
CA CYS A 285 1.88 18.35 -4.23
C CYS A 285 3.24 19.02 -4.03
N GLU A 286 3.37 19.85 -2.98
CA GLU A 286 4.63 20.50 -2.62
C GLU A 286 5.72 19.44 -2.34
N TRP A 287 5.41 18.44 -1.53
CA TRP A 287 6.37 17.37 -1.22
C TRP A 287 6.73 16.58 -2.46
N LEU A 288 5.76 16.20 -3.30
CA LEU A 288 5.98 15.49 -4.55
C LEU A 288 6.67 16.35 -5.60
N ASN A 289 6.70 17.68 -5.46
CA ASN A 289 7.16 18.61 -6.51
C ASN A 289 6.34 18.45 -7.80
N ILE A 290 5.01 18.55 -7.68
CA ILE A 290 4.06 18.67 -8.78
C ILE A 290 3.15 19.89 -8.52
N PRO A 291 2.65 20.58 -9.56
CA PRO A 291 1.71 21.69 -9.38
C PRO A 291 0.40 21.20 -8.74
N TRP A 292 -0.39 22.12 -8.20
CA TRP A 292 -1.77 21.82 -7.83
C TRP A 292 -2.63 21.62 -9.07
N HIS A 293 -3.55 20.66 -9.03
CA HIS A 293 -4.58 20.48 -10.05
C HIS A 293 -5.91 20.04 -9.40
N GLU A 294 -7.05 20.52 -9.92
CA GLU A 294 -8.37 20.24 -9.33
C GLU A 294 -8.78 18.75 -9.45
N THR A 295 -8.17 17.98 -10.35
CA THR A 295 -8.37 16.52 -10.42
C THR A 295 -8.06 15.81 -9.10
N LEU A 296 -7.19 16.40 -8.26
CA LEU A 296 -6.83 15.84 -6.96
C LEU A 296 -8.01 15.75 -5.98
N LEU A 297 -9.08 16.49 -6.23
CA LEU A 297 -10.31 16.44 -5.43
C LEU A 297 -11.32 15.40 -5.93
N HIS A 298 -10.94 14.60 -6.93
CA HIS A 298 -11.76 13.55 -7.50
C HIS A 298 -11.06 12.20 -7.30
N SER A 299 -11.79 11.26 -6.71
CA SER A 299 -11.31 9.88 -6.54
C SER A 299 -11.65 9.11 -7.82
N THR A 300 -10.65 8.92 -8.68
CA THR A 300 -10.83 8.32 -10.00
C THR A 300 -9.79 7.25 -10.30
N PHE A 301 -10.11 6.41 -11.28
CA PHE A 301 -9.12 5.63 -12.01
C PHE A 301 -9.43 5.73 -13.51
N GLY A 302 -8.41 6.00 -14.33
CA GLY A 302 -8.60 6.21 -15.76
C GLY A 302 -9.59 7.34 -16.07
N GLY A 303 -9.62 8.39 -15.22
CA GLY A 303 -10.52 9.53 -15.34
C GLY A 303 -11.98 9.26 -14.95
N ARG A 304 -12.32 8.05 -14.48
CA ARG A 304 -13.68 7.64 -14.10
C ARG A 304 -13.82 7.59 -12.59
N THR A 305 -14.95 8.06 -12.05
CA THR A 305 -15.20 8.02 -10.61
C THR A 305 -15.10 6.60 -10.08
N TRP A 306 -14.27 6.43 -9.06
CA TRP A 306 -14.09 5.15 -8.39
C TRP A 306 -15.06 5.00 -7.23
N HIS A 307 -15.61 3.81 -7.11
CA HIS A 307 -16.45 3.38 -6.01
C HIS A 307 -15.85 2.13 -5.39
N TRP A 308 -16.01 1.95 -4.08
CA TRP A 308 -15.63 0.71 -3.42
C TRP A 308 -16.68 0.29 -2.40
N THR A 309 -16.82 -1.01 -2.23
CA THR A 309 -17.80 -1.57 -1.29
C THR A 309 -17.10 -2.07 -0.02
N THR A 310 -17.56 -1.59 1.15
CA THR A 310 -17.06 -2.10 2.44
C THR A 310 -18.17 -2.13 3.48
N GLY A 311 -18.30 -3.26 4.19
CA GLY A 311 -19.34 -3.45 5.20
C GLY A 311 -20.77 -3.31 4.65
N GLY A 312 -21.00 -3.75 3.40
CA GLY A 312 -22.30 -3.65 2.73
C GLY A 312 -22.68 -2.25 2.26
N ARG A 313 -21.74 -1.29 2.26
CA ARG A 313 -21.96 0.08 1.77
C ARG A 313 -21.00 0.38 0.63
N THR A 314 -21.53 0.95 -0.45
CA THR A 314 -20.75 1.51 -1.54
C THR A 314 -20.38 2.94 -1.20
N LEU A 315 -19.09 3.27 -1.28
CA LEU A 315 -18.50 4.55 -0.92
C LEU A 315 -17.73 5.11 -2.11
N SER A 316 -17.53 6.43 -2.14
CA SER A 316 -16.68 7.12 -3.13
C SER A 316 -16.18 8.43 -2.54
N GLY A 317 -14.99 8.85 -2.96
CA GLY A 317 -14.44 10.16 -2.61
C GLY A 317 -14.24 10.41 -1.10
N PHE A 318 -14.27 11.69 -0.73
CA PHE A 318 -14.07 12.12 0.64
C PHE A 318 -15.29 11.84 1.52
N GLN A 319 -15.07 11.21 2.68
CA GLN A 319 -16.16 10.84 3.58
C GLN A 319 -15.72 10.80 5.04
N ARG A 320 -16.67 11.07 5.94
CA ARG A 320 -16.43 11.01 7.39
C ARG A 320 -16.74 9.65 8.00
N HIS A 321 -17.48 8.80 7.28
CA HIS A 321 -17.95 7.52 7.83
C HIS A 321 -16.76 6.58 8.14
N THR A 322 -15.86 6.38 7.18
CA THR A 322 -14.67 5.51 7.34
C THR A 322 -13.81 5.85 8.55
N ILE A 323 -13.67 7.13 8.88
CA ILE A 323 -12.85 7.63 10.00
C ILE A 323 -13.61 7.76 11.33
N SER A 324 -14.94 7.58 11.31
CA SER A 324 -15.81 7.71 12.49
C SER A 324 -15.98 6.42 13.28
N ASP A 325 -15.84 5.25 12.64
CA ASP A 325 -16.02 3.97 13.32
C ASP A 325 -14.93 3.76 14.38
N ARG A 326 -15.37 3.58 15.62
CA ARG A 326 -14.48 3.32 16.74
C ARG A 326 -14.22 1.83 16.92
N HIS A 327 -14.99 0.91 16.35
CA HIS A 327 -14.83 -0.53 16.55
C HIS A 327 -15.01 -0.98 18.01
N ASN A 328 -15.98 -0.40 18.72
CA ASN A 328 -16.22 -0.64 20.16
C ASN A 328 -16.57 -2.10 20.50
N THR A 329 -17.04 -2.88 19.52
CA THR A 329 -17.27 -4.32 19.67
C THR A 329 -15.97 -5.11 19.83
N ILE A 330 -14.87 -4.61 19.26
CA ILE A 330 -13.54 -5.25 19.25
C ILE A 330 -12.64 -4.65 20.34
N VAL A 331 -12.70 -3.33 20.52
CA VAL A 331 -11.83 -2.59 21.45
C VAL A 331 -12.68 -1.79 22.43
N GLY A 332 -12.74 -2.22 23.68
CA GLY A 332 -13.49 -1.55 24.75
C GLY A 332 -12.77 -0.32 25.33
N PRO A 333 -13.40 0.43 26.25
CA PRO A 333 -12.78 1.61 26.89
C PRO A 333 -11.47 1.31 27.63
N LEU A 334 -11.43 0.21 28.39
CA LEU A 334 -10.21 -0.25 29.08
C LEU A 334 -9.11 -0.68 28.08
N ASP A 335 -9.50 -1.32 26.98
CA ASP A 335 -8.56 -1.70 25.91
C ASP A 335 -7.91 -0.47 25.30
N ARG A 336 -8.71 0.57 24.97
CA ARG A 336 -8.19 1.83 24.42
C ARG A 336 -7.20 2.49 25.34
N LEU A 337 -7.50 2.56 26.64
CA LEU A 337 -6.59 3.14 27.62
C LEU A 337 -5.23 2.44 27.57
N ARG A 338 -5.23 1.10 27.63
CA ARG A 338 -4.02 0.27 27.61
C ARG A 338 -3.27 0.39 26.29
N LEU A 339 -3.97 0.34 25.16
CA LEU A 339 -3.38 0.47 23.82
C LEU A 339 -2.79 1.86 23.57
N ARG A 340 -3.37 2.94 24.12
CA ARG A 340 -2.79 4.29 24.03
C ARG A 340 -1.43 4.39 24.72
N PHE A 341 -1.26 3.77 25.88
CA PHE A 341 0.06 3.71 26.53
C PHE A 341 1.06 2.88 25.73
N LEU A 342 0.58 1.79 25.11
CA LEU A 342 1.39 0.89 24.31
C LEU A 342 1.86 1.57 23.02
N PHE A 343 0.98 2.32 22.36
CA PHE A 343 1.20 2.99 21.07
C PHE A 343 1.63 4.45 21.20
N ALA A 344 1.92 4.97 22.40
CA ALA A 344 2.20 6.39 22.61
C ALA A 344 3.27 6.94 21.65
N ASP A 345 4.36 6.19 21.46
CA ASP A 345 5.46 6.59 20.58
C ASP A 345 5.02 6.62 19.10
N LYS A 346 4.11 5.73 18.71
CA LYS A 346 3.48 5.70 17.37
C LYS A 346 2.50 6.86 17.16
N TYR A 347 1.73 7.25 18.18
CA TYR A 347 0.89 8.45 18.10
C TYR A 347 1.76 9.69 17.86
N ALA A 348 2.86 9.84 18.63
CA ALA A 348 3.80 10.94 18.45
C ALA A 348 4.44 10.92 17.05
N ALA A 349 4.94 9.76 16.60
CA ALA A 349 5.58 9.62 15.29
C ALA A 349 4.63 9.91 14.12
N TRP A 350 3.35 9.59 14.26
CA TRP A 350 2.33 9.83 13.23
C TRP A 350 1.57 11.15 13.41
N GLY A 351 2.02 12.00 14.34
CA GLY A 351 1.43 13.32 14.57
C GLY A 351 0.00 13.30 15.15
N TYR A 352 -0.40 12.24 15.84
CA TYR A 352 -1.70 12.18 16.53
C TYR A 352 -1.58 12.70 17.96
N ASP A 353 -2.52 13.55 18.37
CA ASP A 353 -2.54 14.11 19.72
C ASP A 353 -2.83 13.04 20.77
N LEU A 354 -1.93 12.97 21.75
CA LEU A 354 -2.07 12.13 22.93
C LEU A 354 -1.67 12.93 24.17
N PRO A 355 -2.47 12.94 25.25
CA PRO A 355 -2.11 13.66 26.47
C PRO A 355 -0.72 13.26 27.01
N GLY A 356 0.05 14.22 27.51
CA GLY A 356 1.42 14.00 27.97
C GLY A 356 1.56 12.88 29.02
N ALA A 357 0.52 12.63 29.82
CA ALA A 357 0.47 11.53 30.78
C ALA A 357 0.73 10.14 30.15
N PHE A 358 0.38 9.93 28.88
CA PHE A 358 0.64 8.66 28.19
C PHE A 358 2.13 8.38 27.93
N HIS A 359 2.96 9.41 28.01
CA HIS A 359 4.41 9.30 27.85
C HIS A 359 5.14 9.13 29.19
N TRP A 360 4.44 9.20 30.32
CA TRP A 360 5.06 9.09 31.65
C TRP A 360 5.52 7.66 31.95
N PRO A 361 6.81 7.42 32.25
CA PRO A 361 7.36 6.08 32.44
C PRO A 361 6.62 5.24 33.49
N VAL A 362 6.24 5.85 34.62
CA VAL A 362 5.52 5.19 35.70
C VAL A 362 4.13 4.74 35.26
N LEU A 363 3.38 5.61 34.56
CA LEU A 363 2.05 5.27 34.06
C LEU A 363 2.12 4.20 32.96
N ARG A 364 3.14 4.26 32.09
CA ARG A 364 3.40 3.20 31.10
C ARG A 364 3.70 1.86 31.76
N LEU A 365 4.48 1.84 32.85
CA LEU A 365 4.76 0.63 33.62
C LEU A 365 3.48 0.07 34.30
N LEU A 366 2.64 0.93 34.87
CA LEU A 366 1.36 0.52 35.43
C LEU A 366 0.39 -0.02 34.36
N ALA A 367 0.33 0.63 33.20
CA ALA A 367 -0.46 0.15 32.06
C ALA A 367 -0.01 -1.25 31.58
N PHE A 368 1.28 -1.54 31.71
CA PHE A 368 1.85 -2.85 31.40
C PHE A 368 1.36 -3.94 32.36
N VAL A 369 1.14 -3.64 33.65
CA VAL A 369 0.51 -4.58 34.58
C VAL A 369 -0.93 -4.90 34.17
N LEU A 370 -1.67 -3.87 33.73
CA LEU A 370 -3.04 -4.03 33.21
C LEU A 370 -3.10 -4.83 31.90
N TRP A 371 -1.96 -5.10 31.29
CA TRP A 371 -1.85 -5.91 30.08
C TRP A 371 -2.05 -7.40 30.36
N LEU A 372 -1.90 -7.85 31.62
CA LEU A 372 -2.26 -9.21 32.04
C LEU A 372 -3.78 -9.47 31.97
N VAL A 373 -4.59 -8.41 31.96
CA VAL A 373 -6.03 -8.52 31.76
C VAL A 373 -6.32 -8.77 30.27
N PRO A 374 -7.22 -9.69 29.91
CA PRO A 374 -7.55 -9.93 28.51
C PRO A 374 -8.13 -8.67 27.81
N PHE A 375 -7.86 -8.52 26.52
CA PHE A 375 -8.54 -7.54 25.67
C PHE A 375 -9.89 -8.07 25.22
N ARG A 376 -10.83 -7.18 24.88
CA ARG A 376 -12.13 -7.59 24.37
C ARG A 376 -12.00 -8.48 23.12
N MET A 377 -11.11 -8.13 22.18
CA MET A 377 -10.81 -8.96 21.00
C MET A 377 -10.37 -10.40 21.34
N GLU A 378 -9.63 -10.61 22.43
CA GLU A 378 -9.23 -11.95 22.89
C GLU A 378 -10.41 -12.71 23.47
N THR A 379 -11.21 -12.04 24.29
CA THR A 379 -12.41 -12.66 24.88
C THR A 379 -13.45 -13.04 23.82
N LEU A 380 -13.53 -12.28 22.72
CA LEU A 380 -14.39 -12.63 21.58
C LEU A 380 -14.00 -13.99 21.02
N LEU A 381 -12.71 -14.24 20.75
CA LEU A 381 -12.22 -15.52 20.22
C LEU A 381 -12.47 -16.70 21.16
N TRP A 382 -12.49 -16.44 22.47
CA TRP A 382 -12.80 -17.49 23.45
C TRP A 382 -14.26 -17.91 23.47
N THR A 383 -15.15 -17.07 22.95
CA THR A 383 -16.60 -17.32 22.87
C THR A 383 -17.05 -17.75 21.47
N ARG A 384 -16.38 -17.24 20.43
CA ARG A 384 -16.72 -17.49 19.03
C ARG A 384 -15.46 -17.41 18.18
N LEU A 385 -15.16 -18.49 17.45
CA LEU A 385 -14.14 -18.48 16.43
C LEU A 385 -14.73 -18.17 15.04
N PRO A 386 -13.94 -17.56 14.15
CA PRO A 386 -14.29 -17.43 12.74
C PRO A 386 -14.62 -18.80 12.11
N GLY A 387 -15.56 -18.81 11.17
CA GLY A 387 -15.92 -20.01 10.42
C GLY A 387 -16.53 -21.17 11.23
N GLY A 388 -17.02 -20.92 12.46
CA GLY A 388 -17.66 -21.95 13.28
C GLY A 388 -16.71 -23.00 13.87
N ARG A 389 -15.40 -22.72 13.87
CA ARG A 389 -14.38 -23.64 14.40
C ARG A 389 -14.61 -23.95 15.89
N PRO A 390 -14.31 -25.18 16.34
CA PRO A 390 -14.49 -25.57 17.73
C PRO A 390 -13.57 -24.79 18.67
N LEU A 391 -14.08 -24.38 19.82
CA LEU A 391 -13.31 -23.64 20.80
C LEU A 391 -12.14 -24.50 21.35
N PRO A 392 -10.95 -23.91 21.53
CA PRO A 392 -9.82 -24.63 22.09
C PRO A 392 -10.06 -25.05 23.54
N ARG A 393 -9.46 -26.18 23.95
CA ARG A 393 -9.51 -26.66 25.33
C ARG A 393 -8.92 -25.62 26.31
N PRO A 394 -9.42 -25.50 27.56
CA PRO A 394 -8.96 -24.48 28.50
C PRO A 394 -7.44 -24.42 28.72
N GLY A 395 -6.77 -25.57 28.82
CA GLY A 395 -5.30 -25.64 28.97
C GLY A 395 -4.51 -25.21 27.72
N ALA A 396 -5.12 -25.30 26.53
CA ALA A 396 -4.52 -24.75 25.31
C ALA A 396 -4.68 -23.22 25.27
N LYS A 397 -5.85 -22.69 25.69
CA LYS A 397 -6.12 -21.24 25.80
C LYS A 397 -5.10 -20.53 26.69
N LEU A 398 -4.83 -21.07 27.89
CA LEU A 398 -3.89 -20.45 28.83
C LEU A 398 -2.46 -20.41 28.29
N ARG A 399 -2.02 -21.48 27.62
CA ARG A 399 -0.68 -21.54 27.00
C ARG A 399 -0.55 -20.56 25.83
N ALA A 400 -1.58 -20.49 24.98
CA ALA A 400 -1.62 -19.54 23.87
C ALA A 400 -1.64 -18.09 24.37
N TYR A 401 -2.42 -17.80 25.41
CA TYR A 401 -2.45 -16.50 26.07
C TYR A 401 -1.08 -16.10 26.66
N ALA A 402 -0.42 -17.01 27.39
CA ALA A 402 0.91 -16.77 27.93
C ALA A 402 1.98 -16.60 26.82
N LYS A 403 1.85 -17.30 25.69
CA LYS A 403 2.70 -17.11 24.51
C LYS A 403 2.50 -15.72 23.92
N LEU A 404 1.25 -15.34 23.61
CA LEU A 404 0.88 -14.02 23.10
C LEU A 404 1.46 -12.91 23.99
N ARG A 405 1.30 -13.06 25.30
CA ARG A 405 1.84 -12.09 26.26
C ARG A 405 3.37 -11.96 26.14
N ARG A 406 4.10 -13.07 26.12
CA ARG A 406 5.58 -13.03 25.98
C ARG A 406 6.05 -12.40 24.67
N VAL A 407 5.39 -12.71 23.55
CA VAL A 407 5.75 -12.20 22.22
C VAL A 407 5.66 -10.68 22.17
N ILE A 408 4.51 -10.12 22.52
CA ILE A 408 4.28 -8.67 22.46
C ILE A 408 5.18 -7.90 23.43
N VAL A 409 5.45 -8.44 24.63
CA VAL A 409 6.36 -7.80 25.58
C VAL A 409 7.78 -7.72 25.01
N ARG A 410 8.25 -8.82 24.42
CA ARG A 410 9.55 -8.88 23.75
C ARG A 410 9.61 -7.84 22.63
N ASP A 411 8.59 -7.79 21.78
CA ASP A 411 8.57 -6.91 20.60
C ASP A 411 8.46 -5.44 20.99
N TRP A 412 7.65 -5.10 22.01
CA TRP A 412 7.59 -3.75 22.57
C TRP A 412 8.93 -3.31 23.18
N TRP A 413 9.59 -4.19 23.92
CA TRP A 413 10.90 -3.88 24.51
C TRP A 413 11.98 -3.68 23.44
N ARG A 414 11.94 -4.49 22.38
CA ARG A 414 12.80 -4.37 21.20
C ARG A 414 12.58 -3.01 20.51
N ASP A 415 11.34 -2.65 20.23
CA ASP A 415 11.03 -1.40 19.53
C ASP A 415 11.41 -0.16 20.35
N ARG A 416 11.13 -0.17 21.67
CA ARG A 416 11.54 0.90 22.59
C ARG A 416 13.04 1.22 22.57
N ARG A 417 13.90 0.24 22.29
CA ARG A 417 15.36 0.40 22.27
C ARG A 417 15.88 0.95 20.95
N GLN A 418 15.09 0.89 19.88
CA GLN A 418 15.49 1.36 18.57
C GLN A 418 15.02 2.81 18.44
N GLY A 419 15.95 3.75 18.25
CA GLY A 419 15.59 5.13 17.90
C GLY A 419 14.79 5.11 16.59
N ILE A 420 13.55 5.58 16.62
CA ILE A 420 12.63 5.48 15.49
C ILE A 420 12.84 6.71 14.57
N PRO A 421 13.21 6.52 13.29
CA PRO A 421 13.19 7.61 12.33
C PRO A 421 11.74 8.05 12.10
N LEU A 422 11.49 9.35 12.26
CA LEU A 422 10.17 9.93 12.13
C LEU A 422 9.79 10.03 10.65
N LEU A 423 8.62 9.50 10.28
CA LEU A 423 7.99 9.83 9.01
C LEU A 423 7.63 11.32 9.01
N ARG A 424 7.92 12.02 7.91
CA ARG A 424 7.40 13.36 7.72
C ARG A 424 5.89 13.27 7.48
N ILE A 425 5.08 13.80 8.38
CA ILE A 425 3.64 13.94 8.13
C ILE A 425 3.42 15.11 7.17
N ILE A 426 2.64 14.84 6.13
CA ILE A 426 2.28 15.81 5.09
C ILE A 426 1.24 16.77 5.60
#